data_AF-A0AAU6PIQ1-F1
#
_entry.id   AF-A0AAU6PIQ1-F1
#
_cell.length_a   1.000
_cell.length_b   1.000
_cell.length_c   1.000
_cell.angle_alpha   90.00
_cell.angle_beta   90.00
_cell.angle_gamma   90.00
#
_symmetry.space_group_name_H-M   'P 1'
#
loop_
_entity.id
_entity.type
_entity.pdbx_description
1 polymer ?
#
loop_
_entity_poly.entity_id
_entity_poly.type
_entity_poly.pdbx_seq_one_letter_code
_entity_poly.pdbx_strand_id
1 'polypeptide(L)'
;MRYILITSMVFALSNAQAGFGDWFNDHTAKPVVKPITKTDTKPVTEVIVPESVKPTLVNIDTKALIEILDTDPSVVLIDVRAPFEIRHTGTIDRGQNINIMRGWIETQIADHASTKDTPIVVYCGINIRSPLAAQTLMDMGYTNVKNYSDGFMSWKKEGNPVRVSDYEPNNILYRLPVEVIPNVYTAVGATQPPTYENSNHNNNLSFIVTTNGVLVFNAGGSYLLAKAMHDEIRKVTNQPVRYVVLENSQGHAILGSNYWKQQGAVIIAHIEADKEIKEQGEEIYARALSQHKDKMLGTQVIRPDVVFNTQFNLNMGGTRIELMRLGASHSPDDIQLWMPRKKLLISGDTAFNERLLPIFPHTDVAAWIKTWDKIVALKPEIIIPGHGHPTDLATVTKFTKDYLTYMYDKVQNILEQDGSLTDAYNIDQSTYRDWGTYRELHRQNAARIFKKIEFE
;
A
#
# COMPACT_ATOMS: atom_id res chain seq x y z
N MET A 1 33.59 -57.12 -1.95
CA MET A 1 32.81 -57.23 -3.21
C MET A 1 33.35 -56.16 -4.15
N ARG A 2 34.04 -56.54 -5.24
CA ARG A 2 33.51 -56.62 -6.62
C ARG A 2 32.77 -55.32 -7.03
N TYR A 3 33.40 -54.39 -7.75
CA TYR A 3 33.86 -54.37 -9.16
C TYR A 3 32.76 -54.07 -10.21
N ILE A 4 33.13 -53.19 -11.15
CA ILE A 4 32.68 -53.01 -12.54
C ILE A 4 31.85 -51.76 -12.88
N LEU A 5 32.29 -51.15 -13.97
CA LEU A 5 31.89 -49.91 -14.65
C LEU A 5 31.33 -50.33 -16.04
N ILE A 6 31.19 -49.39 -16.98
CA ILE A 6 31.10 -49.58 -18.45
C ILE A 6 29.72 -49.88 -19.10
N THR A 7 29.44 -49.11 -20.16
CA THR A 7 28.61 -49.35 -21.38
C THR A 7 27.07 -49.30 -21.35
N SER A 8 26.53 -48.31 -22.10
CA SER A 8 25.91 -48.43 -23.45
C SER A 8 25.24 -49.77 -23.84
N MET A 9 24.17 -49.85 -24.65
CA MET A 9 23.57 -48.91 -25.62
C MET A 9 22.23 -49.49 -26.17
N VAL A 10 21.45 -48.71 -26.96
CA VAL A 10 20.42 -49.18 -27.95
C VAL A 10 19.15 -49.82 -27.34
N PHE A 11 17.90 -49.59 -27.74
CA PHE A 11 17.18 -48.81 -28.78
C PHE A 11 15.83 -48.34 -28.12
N ALA A 12 14.94 -47.47 -28.63
CA ALA A 12 14.77 -46.64 -29.85
C ALA A 12 13.96 -45.36 -29.41
N LEU A 13 13.31 -44.49 -30.20
CA LEU A 13 12.94 -44.40 -31.63
C LEU A 13 13.40 -43.07 -32.26
N SER A 14 13.58 -43.14 -33.57
CA SER A 14 14.07 -42.15 -34.53
C SER A 14 13.35 -40.79 -34.61
N ASN A 15 14.16 -39.76 -34.88
CA ASN A 15 14.00 -38.67 -35.87
C ASN A 15 12.78 -37.72 -35.80
N ALA A 16 12.82 -36.47 -36.28
CA ALA A 16 13.82 -35.40 -36.44
C ALA A 16 13.24 -34.35 -37.40
N GLN A 17 13.54 -33.06 -37.14
CA GLN A 17 13.60 -31.94 -38.10
C GLN A 17 12.35 -31.49 -38.90
N ALA A 18 11.93 -30.25 -38.56
CA ALA A 18 11.81 -29.07 -39.43
C ALA A 18 10.86 -29.04 -40.65
N GLY A 19 10.14 -27.92 -40.79
CA GLY A 19 9.43 -27.54 -42.02
C GLY A 19 8.52 -26.31 -41.85
N PHE A 20 8.94 -25.16 -42.37
CA PHE A 20 8.08 -24.00 -42.63
C PHE A 20 7.36 -24.23 -43.98
N GLY A 21 6.04 -24.06 -44.08
CA GLY A 21 5.34 -24.09 -45.37
C GLY A 21 3.81 -24.19 -45.33
N ASP A 22 3.16 -23.37 -46.15
CA ASP A 22 1.88 -23.55 -46.84
C ASP A 22 0.61 -23.94 -46.07
N TRP A 23 -0.19 -22.93 -45.68
CA TRP A 23 -1.64 -23.05 -45.41
C TRP A 23 -2.48 -21.90 -46.04
N PHE A 24 -2.04 -21.35 -47.17
CA PHE A 24 -2.83 -20.45 -48.03
C PHE A 24 -3.09 -21.11 -49.40
N ASN A 25 -4.20 -21.83 -49.53
CA ASN A 25 -5.06 -22.01 -50.73
C ASN A 25 -5.86 -23.31 -50.64
N ASP A 26 -7.20 -23.21 -50.55
CA ASP A 26 -8.11 -23.78 -51.56
C ASP A 26 -9.53 -23.19 -51.36
N HIS A 27 -10.49 -23.65 -52.16
CA HIS A 27 -11.93 -23.35 -52.27
C HIS A 27 -12.33 -22.50 -53.48
N THR A 28 -12.01 -23.00 -54.67
CA THR A 28 -12.68 -22.60 -55.91
C THR A 28 -14.10 -23.20 -56.01
N ALA A 29 -15.14 -22.40 -55.75
CA ALA A 29 -16.51 -22.70 -56.19
C ALA A 29 -17.30 -21.41 -56.44
N LYS A 30 -17.73 -21.16 -57.68
CA LYS A 30 -18.57 -20.00 -58.05
C LYS A 30 -20.05 -20.33 -57.89
N PRO A 31 -20.86 -19.56 -57.14
CA PRO A 31 -22.31 -19.72 -57.14
C PRO A 31 -22.93 -19.11 -58.41
N VAL A 32 -23.84 -19.84 -59.04
CA VAL A 32 -24.64 -19.39 -60.19
C VAL A 32 -25.88 -18.64 -59.68
N VAL A 33 -26.01 -17.37 -60.05
CA VAL A 33 -27.21 -16.57 -59.71
C VAL A 33 -28.33 -16.87 -60.70
N LYS A 34 -29.49 -17.33 -60.21
CA LYS A 34 -30.76 -17.30 -60.95
C LYS A 34 -31.60 -16.10 -60.50
N PRO A 35 -32.22 -15.33 -61.40
CA PRO A 35 -33.08 -14.23 -61.02
C PRO A 35 -34.42 -14.73 -60.49
N ILE A 36 -34.86 -14.18 -59.35
CA ILE A 36 -36.22 -14.36 -58.83
C ILE A 36 -37.03 -13.11 -59.22
N THR A 37 -38.18 -13.33 -59.85
CA THR A 37 -39.09 -12.28 -60.34
C THR A 37 -39.85 -11.59 -59.22
N LYS A 38 -40.18 -10.31 -59.41
CA LYS A 38 -41.05 -9.51 -58.53
C LYS A 38 -42.44 -10.16 -58.37
N THR A 39 -42.92 -10.24 -57.13
CA THR A 39 -44.35 -10.31 -56.80
C THR A 39 -44.64 -9.50 -55.53
N ASP A 40 -45.42 -8.44 -55.70
CA ASP A 40 -46.37 -7.80 -54.77
C ASP A 40 -46.03 -7.67 -53.27
N THR A 41 -45.62 -6.46 -52.90
CA THR A 41 -45.66 -5.95 -51.53
C THR A 41 -47.09 -5.54 -51.14
N LYS A 42 -47.60 -6.08 -50.03
CA LYS A 42 -48.62 -5.36 -49.24
C LYS A 42 -47.91 -4.41 -48.27
N PRO A 43 -48.44 -3.20 -48.00
CA PRO A 43 -47.82 -2.29 -47.06
C PRO A 43 -47.98 -2.83 -45.63
N VAL A 44 -46.86 -2.99 -44.94
CA VAL A 44 -46.84 -3.11 -43.48
C VAL A 44 -46.75 -1.70 -42.93
N THR A 45 -47.69 -1.31 -42.08
CA THR A 45 -47.69 -0.01 -41.38
C THR A 45 -46.41 0.18 -40.57
N GLU A 46 -45.75 1.32 -40.75
CA GLU A 46 -44.61 1.72 -39.92
C GLU A 46 -45.02 1.76 -38.44
N VAL A 47 -44.42 0.90 -37.63
CA VAL A 47 -44.40 1.06 -36.19
C VAL A 47 -43.32 2.09 -35.88
N ILE A 48 -43.72 3.33 -35.63
CA ILE A 48 -42.82 4.37 -35.11
C ILE A 48 -42.40 3.95 -33.70
N VAL A 49 -41.21 3.35 -33.59
CA VAL A 49 -40.54 3.16 -32.31
C VAL A 49 -39.97 4.54 -31.91
N PRO A 50 -40.35 5.11 -30.77
CA PRO A 50 -39.74 6.36 -30.32
C PRO A 50 -38.26 6.11 -30.05
N GLU A 51 -37.37 6.91 -30.65
CA GLU A 51 -35.96 6.90 -30.29
C GLU A 51 -35.81 7.17 -28.79
N SER A 52 -35.33 6.18 -28.05
CA SER A 52 -34.89 6.39 -26.68
C SER A 52 -33.71 7.35 -26.73
N VAL A 53 -33.93 8.59 -26.30
CA VAL A 53 -32.88 9.62 -26.22
C VAL A 53 -31.74 9.05 -25.38
N LYS A 54 -30.64 8.67 -26.06
CA LYS A 54 -29.43 8.22 -25.36
C LYS A 54 -29.00 9.37 -24.44
N PRO A 55 -28.74 9.11 -23.14
CA PRO A 55 -28.27 10.17 -22.25
C PRO A 55 -26.99 10.77 -22.83
N THR A 56 -26.94 12.10 -22.90
CA THR A 56 -25.79 12.82 -23.44
C THR A 56 -24.71 12.92 -22.36
N LEU A 57 -23.46 12.63 -22.71
CA LEU A 57 -22.35 12.70 -21.77
C LEU A 57 -22.17 14.12 -21.23
N VAL A 58 -22.29 14.27 -19.91
CA VAL A 58 -22.08 15.54 -19.22
C VAL A 58 -20.58 15.74 -18.96
N ASN A 59 -20.02 16.82 -19.50
CA ASN A 59 -18.66 17.27 -19.19
C ASN A 59 -18.69 18.25 -18.01
N ILE A 60 -17.74 18.11 -17.09
CA ILE A 60 -17.54 19.01 -15.94
C ILE A 60 -16.11 19.56 -15.91
N ASP A 61 -15.94 20.73 -15.30
CA ASP A 61 -14.65 21.39 -15.08
C ASP A 61 -14.07 21.08 -13.68
N THR A 62 -12.87 21.60 -13.37
CA THR A 62 -12.20 21.38 -12.07
C THR A 62 -13.04 21.89 -10.91
N LYS A 63 -13.73 23.03 -11.09
CA LYS A 63 -14.52 23.66 -10.03
C LYS A 63 -15.75 22.81 -9.69
N ALA A 64 -16.49 22.37 -10.72
CA ALA A 64 -17.63 21.48 -10.57
C ALA A 64 -17.20 20.10 -10.02
N LEU A 65 -16.01 19.61 -10.38
CA LEU A 65 -15.47 18.38 -9.77
C LEU A 65 -15.23 18.57 -8.25
N ILE A 66 -14.60 19.67 -7.84
CA ILE A 66 -14.37 19.97 -6.41
C ILE A 66 -15.70 20.04 -5.66
N GLU A 67 -16.68 20.79 -6.18
CA GLU A 67 -18.01 20.92 -5.59
C GLU A 67 -18.73 19.56 -5.45
N ILE A 68 -18.68 18.71 -6.47
CA ILE A 68 -19.23 17.35 -6.43
C ILE A 68 -18.53 16.50 -5.37
N LEU A 69 -17.19 16.52 -5.28
CA LEU A 69 -16.44 15.73 -4.31
C LEU A 69 -16.57 16.23 -2.86
N ASP A 70 -16.89 17.51 -2.66
CA ASP A 70 -17.16 18.08 -1.33
C ASP A 70 -18.59 17.87 -0.86
N THR A 71 -19.56 17.72 -1.78
CA THR A 71 -20.99 17.55 -1.48
C THR A 71 -21.47 16.10 -1.46
N ASP A 72 -20.96 15.24 -2.35
CA ASP A 72 -21.41 13.84 -2.48
C ASP A 72 -20.26 12.85 -2.23
N PRO A 73 -20.15 12.28 -1.02
CA PRO A 73 -19.11 11.31 -0.68
C PRO A 73 -19.32 9.94 -1.35
N SER A 74 -20.45 9.69 -2.02
CA SER A 74 -20.72 8.43 -2.74
C SER A 74 -20.10 8.40 -4.15
N VAL A 75 -19.62 9.54 -4.66
CA VAL A 75 -19.05 9.67 -6.02
C VAL A 75 -17.82 8.79 -6.22
N VAL A 76 -17.94 7.82 -7.13
CA VAL A 76 -16.83 6.99 -7.62
C VAL A 76 -16.06 7.79 -8.68
N LEU A 77 -14.85 8.21 -8.33
CA LEU A 77 -13.95 8.94 -9.23
C LEU A 77 -13.00 7.94 -9.89
N ILE A 78 -12.98 7.87 -11.23
CA ILE A 78 -12.28 6.83 -11.99
C ILE A 78 -11.20 7.44 -12.88
N ASP A 79 -9.95 7.18 -12.52
CA ASP A 79 -8.78 7.46 -13.35
C ASP A 79 -8.63 6.35 -14.40
N VAL A 80 -8.82 6.66 -15.68
CA VAL A 80 -8.72 5.66 -16.77
C VAL A 80 -7.35 5.63 -17.46
N ARG A 81 -6.35 6.30 -16.87
CA ARG A 81 -4.95 6.22 -17.31
C ARG A 81 -4.32 4.86 -17.05
N ALA A 82 -3.19 4.60 -17.70
CA ALA A 82 -2.40 3.42 -17.44
C ALA A 82 -1.63 3.56 -16.11
N PRO A 83 -1.40 2.46 -15.36
CA PRO A 83 -0.68 2.51 -14.08
C PRO A 83 0.70 3.17 -14.15
N PHE A 84 1.41 3.04 -15.29
CA PHE A 84 2.71 3.69 -15.47
C PHE A 84 2.61 5.22 -15.50
N GLU A 85 1.53 5.80 -16.05
CA GLU A 85 1.33 7.26 -16.05
C GLU A 85 1.06 7.76 -14.64
N ILE A 86 0.23 7.04 -13.89
CA ILE A 86 -0.11 7.36 -12.50
C ILE A 86 1.12 7.27 -11.61
N ARG A 87 1.99 6.26 -11.80
CA ARG A 87 3.25 6.14 -11.09
C ARG A 87 4.12 7.39 -11.20
N HIS A 88 4.29 7.93 -12.43
CA HIS A 88 5.15 9.09 -12.65
C HIS A 88 4.50 10.44 -12.37
N THR A 89 3.18 10.55 -12.53
CA THR A 89 2.48 11.86 -12.50
C THR A 89 1.61 12.07 -11.27
N GLY A 90 1.25 10.99 -10.57
CA GLY A 90 0.23 10.94 -9.53
C GLY A 90 -1.19 10.76 -10.08
N THR A 91 -2.16 10.69 -9.17
CA THR A 91 -3.62 10.61 -9.41
C THR A 91 -4.34 11.57 -8.47
N ILE A 92 -5.64 11.88 -8.66
CA ILE A 92 -6.36 12.87 -7.83
C ILE A 92 -6.46 12.38 -6.38
N ASP A 93 -6.10 13.19 -5.38
CA ASP A 93 -6.20 12.81 -3.95
C ASP A 93 -7.48 13.34 -3.29
N ARG A 94 -8.63 12.97 -3.87
CA ARG A 94 -9.95 13.37 -3.39
C ARG A 94 -10.99 12.27 -3.65
N GLY A 95 -11.97 12.18 -2.76
CA GLY A 95 -13.14 11.31 -2.90
C GLY A 95 -12.79 9.83 -3.09
N GLN A 96 -13.63 9.10 -3.82
CA GLN A 96 -13.46 7.67 -4.04
C GLN A 96 -12.56 7.36 -5.26
N ASN A 97 -11.39 8.01 -5.36
CA ASN A 97 -10.53 7.88 -6.55
C ASN A 97 -9.86 6.50 -6.67
N ILE A 98 -10.23 5.79 -7.74
CA ILE A 98 -9.73 4.47 -8.15
C ILE A 98 -9.10 4.53 -9.55
N ASN A 99 -8.16 3.64 -9.86
CA ASN A 99 -7.65 3.46 -11.21
C ASN A 99 -8.25 2.22 -11.85
N ILE A 100 -9.12 2.42 -12.84
CA ILE A 100 -9.54 1.39 -13.78
C ILE A 100 -9.05 1.83 -15.16
N MET A 101 -7.85 1.41 -15.56
CA MET A 101 -7.31 1.74 -16.89
C MET A 101 -8.36 1.39 -17.96
N ARG A 102 -8.63 2.31 -18.92
CA ARG A 102 -9.76 2.17 -19.89
C ARG A 102 -9.97 0.75 -20.36
N GLY A 103 -8.89 0.06 -20.75
CA GLY A 103 -8.85 -1.32 -21.24
C GLY A 103 -9.68 -2.34 -20.43
N TRP A 104 -9.91 -2.10 -19.15
CA TRP A 104 -10.55 -3.02 -18.20
C TRP A 104 -11.88 -2.51 -17.64
N ILE A 105 -12.41 -1.38 -18.12
CA ILE A 105 -13.58 -0.75 -17.50
C ILE A 105 -14.84 -1.63 -17.57
N GLU A 106 -14.99 -2.38 -18.67
CA GLU A 106 -16.09 -3.31 -18.87
C GLU A 106 -16.06 -4.50 -17.89
N THR A 107 -14.88 -4.86 -17.39
CA THR A 107 -14.66 -6.04 -16.53
C THR A 107 -14.53 -5.72 -15.05
N GLN A 108 -14.06 -4.51 -14.69
CA GLN A 108 -13.76 -4.13 -13.30
C GLN A 108 -14.76 -3.16 -12.67
N ILE A 109 -15.62 -2.49 -13.45
CA ILE A 109 -16.53 -1.47 -12.86
C ILE A 109 -17.49 -2.05 -11.81
N ALA A 110 -17.94 -3.29 -11.98
CA ALA A 110 -18.90 -3.93 -11.08
C ALA A 110 -18.36 -4.11 -9.65
N ASP A 111 -17.04 -4.22 -9.47
CA ASP A 111 -16.37 -4.34 -8.17
C ASP A 111 -16.38 -3.02 -7.37
N HIS A 112 -16.67 -1.89 -8.05
CA HIS A 112 -16.55 -0.54 -7.50
C HIS A 112 -17.84 0.28 -7.57
N ALA A 113 -18.70 0.02 -8.55
CA ALA A 113 -20.01 0.62 -8.73
C ALA A 113 -21.03 -0.48 -9.04
N SER A 114 -21.57 -1.09 -7.97
CA SER A 114 -22.47 -2.25 -8.05
C SER A 114 -23.89 -1.92 -8.50
N THR A 115 -24.34 -0.67 -8.30
CA THR A 115 -25.64 -0.19 -8.78
C THR A 115 -25.47 0.73 -9.99
N LYS A 116 -26.48 0.76 -10.88
CA LYS A 116 -26.43 1.53 -12.13
C LYS A 116 -26.64 3.04 -11.95
N ASP A 117 -27.18 3.45 -10.81
CA ASP A 117 -27.38 4.84 -10.40
C ASP A 117 -26.21 5.43 -9.60
N THR A 118 -25.21 4.62 -9.25
CA THR A 118 -23.99 5.08 -8.56
C THR A 118 -23.40 6.31 -9.28
N PRO A 119 -23.18 7.44 -8.58
CA PRO A 119 -22.55 8.62 -9.18
C PRO A 119 -21.11 8.30 -9.56
N ILE A 120 -20.80 8.43 -10.85
CA ILE A 120 -19.47 8.16 -11.41
C ILE A 120 -18.94 9.42 -12.09
N VAL A 121 -17.70 9.79 -11.78
CA VAL A 121 -16.93 10.76 -12.56
C VAL A 121 -15.72 10.04 -13.16
N VAL A 122 -15.55 10.14 -14.48
CA VAL A 122 -14.42 9.55 -15.21
C VAL A 122 -13.44 10.64 -15.63
N TYR A 123 -12.13 10.39 -15.52
CA TYR A 123 -11.10 11.31 -16.00
C TYR A 123 -9.85 10.59 -16.51
N CYS A 124 -9.04 11.33 -17.26
CA CYS A 124 -7.72 10.89 -17.70
C CYS A 124 -6.76 12.09 -17.75
N GLY A 125 -5.57 11.92 -18.34
CA GLY A 125 -4.54 12.97 -18.37
C GLY A 125 -5.00 14.29 -18.99
N ILE A 126 -5.54 14.21 -20.21
CA ILE A 126 -5.86 15.36 -21.08
C ILE A 126 -7.16 15.11 -21.88
N ASN A 127 -8.17 14.51 -21.25
CA ASN A 127 -9.53 14.32 -21.79
C ASN A 127 -9.66 13.56 -23.13
N ILE A 128 -8.72 12.67 -23.47
CA ILE A 128 -8.80 11.81 -24.68
C ILE A 128 -9.50 10.47 -24.40
N ARG A 129 -9.19 9.83 -23.27
CA ARG A 129 -9.68 8.47 -22.94
C ARG A 129 -10.93 8.47 -22.07
N SER A 130 -11.12 9.51 -21.25
CA SER A 130 -12.23 9.58 -20.30
C SER A 130 -13.60 9.80 -20.95
N PRO A 131 -13.77 10.53 -22.07
CA PRO A 131 -15.06 10.56 -22.77
C PRO A 131 -15.46 9.19 -23.30
N LEU A 132 -14.50 8.44 -23.86
CA LEU A 132 -14.73 7.08 -24.37
C LEU A 132 -15.14 6.13 -23.25
N ALA A 133 -14.41 6.14 -22.13
CA ALA A 133 -14.70 5.30 -20.98
C ALA A 133 -16.04 5.68 -20.31
N ALA A 134 -16.36 6.97 -20.19
CA ALA A 134 -17.66 7.42 -19.71
C ALA A 134 -18.80 6.98 -20.63
N GLN A 135 -18.63 7.09 -21.94
CA GLN A 135 -19.60 6.58 -22.91
C GLN A 135 -19.79 5.06 -22.79
N THR A 136 -18.71 4.28 -22.63
CA THR A 136 -18.79 2.84 -22.37
C THR A 136 -19.62 2.52 -21.13
N LEU A 137 -19.44 3.26 -20.02
CA LEU A 137 -20.26 3.08 -18.82
C LEU A 137 -21.75 3.37 -19.07
N MET A 138 -22.05 4.43 -19.84
CA MET A 138 -23.42 4.80 -20.19
C MET A 138 -24.07 3.74 -21.10
N ASP A 139 -23.33 3.20 -22.07
CA ASP A 139 -23.80 2.08 -22.91
C ASP A 139 -23.91 0.76 -22.11
N MET A 140 -23.15 0.59 -21.02
CA MET A 140 -23.34 -0.47 -19.99
C MET A 140 -24.50 -0.19 -19.03
N GLY A 141 -25.28 0.87 -19.26
CA GLY A 141 -26.48 1.21 -18.50
C GLY A 141 -26.25 1.99 -17.20
N TYR A 142 -25.06 2.51 -16.93
CA TYR A 142 -24.86 3.43 -15.80
C TYR A 142 -25.48 4.79 -16.12
N THR A 143 -26.33 5.30 -15.22
CA THR A 143 -27.20 6.46 -15.49
C THR A 143 -26.66 7.79 -14.97
N ASN A 144 -25.76 7.77 -13.99
CA ASN A 144 -25.20 8.95 -13.35
C ASN A 144 -23.69 9.12 -13.64
N VAL A 145 -23.32 9.12 -14.92
CA VAL A 145 -21.92 9.24 -15.37
C VAL A 145 -21.62 10.65 -15.86
N LYS A 146 -20.50 11.22 -15.38
CA LYS A 146 -19.95 12.51 -15.83
C LYS A 146 -18.49 12.32 -16.26
N ASN A 147 -18.02 13.12 -17.21
CA ASN A 147 -16.62 13.16 -17.62
C ASN A 147 -15.97 14.46 -17.10
N TYR A 148 -14.92 14.35 -16.30
CA TYR A 148 -14.11 15.50 -15.90
C TYR A 148 -13.15 15.88 -17.04
N SER A 149 -13.42 17.05 -17.62
CA SER A 149 -12.98 17.42 -18.96
C SER A 149 -11.71 18.26 -19.04
N ASP A 150 -11.29 18.90 -17.95
CA ASP A 150 -9.97 19.56 -17.89
C ASP A 150 -8.83 18.54 -17.69
N GLY A 151 -9.15 17.38 -17.11
CA GLY A 151 -8.23 16.26 -16.91
C GLY A 151 -7.22 16.46 -15.77
N PHE A 152 -6.44 15.40 -15.53
CA PHE A 152 -5.47 15.35 -14.44
C PHE A 152 -4.34 16.39 -14.57
N MET A 153 -3.89 16.70 -15.80
CA MET A 153 -2.79 17.65 -15.99
C MET A 153 -3.17 19.07 -15.56
N SER A 154 -4.43 19.48 -15.81
CA SER A 154 -4.98 20.76 -15.36
C SER A 154 -5.14 20.77 -13.84
N TRP A 155 -5.75 19.71 -13.28
CA TRP A 155 -5.88 19.51 -11.83
C TRP A 155 -4.55 19.70 -11.09
N LYS A 156 -3.48 19.05 -11.57
CA LYS A 156 -2.12 19.14 -11.01
C LYS A 156 -1.49 20.52 -11.21
N LYS A 157 -1.69 21.15 -12.37
CA LYS A 157 -1.17 22.50 -12.69
C LYS A 157 -1.77 23.57 -11.77
N GLU A 158 -3.02 23.40 -11.37
CA GLU A 158 -3.74 24.29 -10.45
C GLU A 158 -3.37 24.08 -8.97
N GLY A 159 -2.51 23.10 -8.64
CA GLY A 159 -2.05 22.84 -7.28
C GLY A 159 -3.06 22.08 -6.41
N ASN A 160 -4.10 21.49 -7.01
CA ASN A 160 -5.07 20.66 -6.29
C ASN A 160 -4.43 19.35 -5.77
N PRO A 161 -5.00 18.69 -4.73
CA PRO A 161 -4.39 17.51 -4.10
C PRO A 161 -4.11 16.35 -5.06
N VAL A 162 -2.88 15.83 -5.04
CA VAL A 162 -2.40 14.75 -5.92
C VAL A 162 -1.72 13.65 -5.10
N ARG A 163 -2.20 12.41 -5.27
CA ARG A 163 -1.66 11.21 -4.66
C ARG A 163 -0.62 10.60 -5.59
N VAL A 164 0.65 10.63 -5.20
CA VAL A 164 1.73 9.98 -5.94
C VAL A 164 1.94 8.58 -5.37
N SER A 165 1.85 7.55 -6.22
CA SER A 165 1.98 6.14 -5.80
C SER A 165 3.43 5.66 -5.68
N ASP A 166 4.37 6.47 -6.15
CA ASP A 166 5.82 6.28 -6.06
C ASP A 166 6.50 7.63 -6.32
N TYR A 167 7.12 8.25 -5.30
CA TYR A 167 7.76 9.56 -5.49
C TYR A 167 9.08 9.44 -6.25
N GLU A 168 9.66 8.23 -6.32
CA GLU A 168 11.00 7.98 -6.86
C GLU A 168 10.95 6.80 -7.86
N PRO A 169 10.27 6.94 -9.01
CA PRO A 169 9.99 5.83 -9.94
C PRO A 169 11.23 5.14 -10.56
N ASN A 170 12.43 5.68 -10.33
CA ASN A 170 13.72 5.13 -10.73
C ASN A 170 14.50 4.48 -9.56
N ASN A 171 13.91 4.46 -8.36
CA ASN A 171 14.41 3.81 -7.16
C ASN A 171 13.40 2.73 -6.73
N ILE A 172 13.83 1.79 -5.88
CA ILE A 172 12.91 0.84 -5.21
C ILE A 172 12.36 1.44 -3.90
N LEU A 173 13.06 2.40 -3.32
CA LEU A 173 12.58 3.23 -2.21
C LEU A 173 11.45 4.15 -2.70
N TYR A 174 10.24 4.01 -2.14
CA TYR A 174 9.11 4.94 -2.36
C TYR A 174 9.45 6.44 -2.25
N ARG A 175 10.41 6.80 -1.37
CA ARG A 175 10.99 8.15 -1.19
C ARG A 175 12.46 8.02 -0.79
N LEU A 176 13.31 8.95 -1.22
CA LEU A 176 14.69 9.05 -0.75
C LEU A 176 14.77 9.50 0.72
N PRO A 177 15.83 9.14 1.46
CA PRO A 177 16.03 9.60 2.82
C PRO A 177 16.35 11.09 2.88
N VAL A 178 15.67 11.80 3.79
CA VAL A 178 15.92 13.22 4.10
C VAL A 178 16.52 13.37 5.49
N GLU A 179 17.39 14.37 5.70
CA GLU A 179 17.90 14.69 7.04
C GLU A 179 16.79 15.36 7.86
N VAL A 180 16.38 14.71 8.96
CA VAL A 180 15.32 15.22 9.86
C VAL A 180 15.92 16.16 10.90
N ILE A 181 17.07 15.77 11.45
CA ILE A 181 17.95 16.57 12.31
C ILE A 181 19.40 16.17 12.05
N PRO A 182 20.41 16.99 12.38
CA PRO A 182 21.80 16.71 12.03
C PRO A 182 22.26 15.29 12.38
N ASN A 183 22.71 14.55 11.37
CA ASN A 183 23.11 13.14 11.40
C ASN A 183 21.99 12.10 11.62
N VAL A 184 20.71 12.47 11.48
CA VAL A 184 19.58 11.53 11.51
C VAL A 184 18.71 11.71 10.28
N TYR A 185 18.51 10.62 9.56
CA TYR A 185 17.84 10.58 8.27
C TYR A 185 16.69 9.59 8.29
N THR A 186 15.65 9.86 7.51
CA THR A 186 14.57 8.88 7.30
C THR A 186 14.06 8.93 5.87
N ALA A 187 13.88 7.75 5.27
CA ALA A 187 13.11 7.55 4.06
C ALA A 187 11.68 7.25 4.49
N VAL A 188 10.75 8.17 4.18
CA VAL A 188 9.36 8.06 4.63
C VAL A 188 8.61 7.06 3.74
N GLY A 189 8.02 6.04 4.35
CA GLY A 189 7.27 5.01 3.65
C GLY A 189 5.94 5.50 3.06
N ALA A 190 5.36 4.69 2.19
CA ALA A 190 4.01 4.88 1.68
C ALA A 190 2.96 4.76 2.81
N THR A 191 2.08 5.75 2.94
CA THR A 191 0.95 5.69 3.90
C THR A 191 -0.11 4.64 3.51
N GLN A 192 -0.03 4.09 2.30
CA GLN A 192 -0.88 3.01 1.80
C GLN A 192 -0.45 1.62 2.37
N PRO A 193 -1.22 0.54 2.13
CA PRO A 193 -0.77 -0.82 2.43
C PRO A 193 0.45 -1.22 1.56
N PRO A 194 1.13 -2.34 1.87
CA PRO A 194 2.10 -2.94 0.96
C PRO A 194 1.50 -3.18 -0.43
N THR A 195 2.19 -2.74 -1.48
CA THR A 195 1.83 -2.94 -2.88
C THR A 195 3.04 -3.37 -3.69
N TYR A 196 2.84 -3.84 -4.92
CA TYR A 196 3.96 -4.04 -5.84
C TYR A 196 4.67 -2.71 -6.12
N GLU A 197 3.90 -1.64 -6.34
CA GLU A 197 4.36 -0.28 -6.63
C GLU A 197 5.32 0.24 -5.55
N ASN A 198 4.87 0.32 -4.29
CA ASN A 198 5.69 0.85 -3.20
C ASN A 198 6.79 -0.10 -2.68
N SER A 199 7.00 -1.26 -3.31
CA SER A 199 8.09 -2.20 -2.98
C SER A 199 8.10 -2.74 -1.55
N ASN A 200 6.96 -2.75 -0.86
CA ASN A 200 6.88 -3.01 0.60
C ASN A 200 7.61 -1.94 1.45
N HIS A 201 7.87 -0.75 0.91
CA HIS A 201 8.34 0.43 1.64
C HIS A 201 7.13 1.25 2.10
N ASN A 202 6.35 0.69 3.03
CA ASN A 202 5.23 1.36 3.68
C ASN A 202 5.62 1.94 5.04
N ASN A 203 6.57 1.35 5.77
CA ASN A 203 7.14 1.89 7.01
C ASN A 203 8.31 2.87 6.75
N ASN A 204 8.76 3.56 7.79
CA ASN A 204 9.88 4.48 7.73
C ASN A 204 11.22 3.74 7.92
N LEU A 205 12.13 3.90 6.96
CA LEU A 205 13.48 3.37 7.04
C LEU A 205 14.44 4.49 7.47
N SER A 206 14.98 4.38 8.68
CA SER A 206 15.75 5.46 9.29
C SER A 206 17.21 5.08 9.51
N PHE A 207 18.12 6.06 9.49
CA PHE A 207 19.51 5.83 9.88
C PHE A 207 20.12 7.00 10.64
N ILE A 208 21.09 6.66 11.49
CA ILE A 208 21.81 7.57 12.36
C ILE A 208 23.29 7.46 12.04
N VAL A 209 23.88 8.53 11.53
CA VAL A 209 25.33 8.63 11.32
C VAL A 209 25.98 9.01 12.65
N THR A 210 26.99 8.26 13.07
CA THR A 210 27.76 8.54 14.28
C THR A 210 29.24 8.69 13.95
N THR A 211 30.11 8.84 14.95
CA THR A 211 31.57 8.78 14.76
C THR A 211 32.14 7.37 14.87
N ASN A 212 31.30 6.35 15.12
CA ASN A 212 31.67 4.93 15.10
C ASN A 212 30.66 4.10 14.27
N GLY A 213 30.47 4.49 13.00
CA GLY A 213 29.58 3.79 12.08
C GLY A 213 28.17 4.34 12.02
N VAL A 214 27.35 3.68 11.21
CA VAL A 214 25.92 3.97 11.04
C VAL A 214 25.09 2.93 11.78
N LEU A 215 23.99 3.37 12.40
CA LEU A 215 22.90 2.50 12.83
C LEU A 215 21.71 2.69 11.88
N VAL A 216 21.13 1.59 11.41
CA VAL A 216 19.87 1.59 10.65
C VAL A 216 18.75 1.11 11.57
N PHE A 217 17.57 1.71 11.44
CA PHE A 217 16.34 1.30 12.11
C PHE A 217 15.35 0.89 11.02
N ASN A 218 14.87 -0.34 11.13
CA ASN A 218 14.20 -1.18 10.12
C ASN A 218 15.10 -1.65 8.98
N ALA A 219 15.11 -2.96 8.72
CA ALA A 219 15.92 -3.55 7.65
C ALA A 219 15.32 -3.36 6.26
N GLY A 220 14.02 -3.03 6.17
CA GLY A 220 13.26 -2.89 4.93
C GLY A 220 12.53 -4.17 4.52
N GLY A 221 11.52 -4.00 3.67
CA GLY A 221 10.65 -5.07 3.20
C GLY A 221 11.22 -6.07 2.18
N SER A 222 12.46 -5.90 1.70
CA SER A 222 13.16 -6.89 0.84
C SER A 222 14.67 -6.66 0.79
N TYR A 223 15.42 -7.65 0.28
CA TYR A 223 16.88 -7.53 0.01
C TYR A 223 17.22 -6.35 -0.89
N LEU A 224 16.42 -6.13 -1.95
CA LEU A 224 16.65 -5.05 -2.90
C LEU A 224 16.35 -3.67 -2.29
N LEU A 225 15.33 -3.57 -1.43
CA LEU A 225 15.01 -2.34 -0.72
C LEU A 225 16.09 -1.98 0.30
N ALA A 226 16.58 -2.97 1.07
CA ALA A 226 17.72 -2.83 1.96
C ALA A 226 18.99 -2.37 1.22
N LYS A 227 19.27 -2.95 0.04
CA LYS A 227 20.40 -2.54 -0.80
C LYS A 227 20.28 -1.08 -1.24
N ALA A 228 19.12 -0.67 -1.74
CA ALA A 228 18.91 0.72 -2.18
C ALA A 228 19.06 1.71 -1.02
N MET A 229 18.52 1.39 0.17
CA MET A 229 18.72 2.18 1.37
C MET A 229 20.21 2.34 1.73
N HIS A 230 20.99 1.27 1.61
CA HIS A 230 22.44 1.33 1.83
C HIS A 230 23.16 2.17 0.76
N ASP A 231 22.72 2.11 -0.49
CA ASP A 231 23.30 2.92 -1.57
C ASP A 231 23.00 4.42 -1.38
N GLU A 232 21.89 4.80 -0.74
CA GLU A 232 21.66 6.17 -0.27
C GLU A 232 22.54 6.54 0.94
N ILE A 233 22.68 5.66 1.93
CA ILE A 233 23.58 5.87 3.09
C ILE A 233 25.03 6.15 2.64
N ARG A 234 25.50 5.43 1.61
CA ARG A 234 26.84 5.61 1.02
C ARG A 234 27.06 7.00 0.39
N LYS A 235 26.01 7.70 -0.04
CA LYS A 235 26.10 9.08 -0.53
C LYS A 235 26.30 10.09 0.61
N VAL A 236 25.84 9.75 1.81
CA VAL A 236 25.96 10.57 3.03
C VAL A 236 27.27 10.28 3.77
N THR A 237 27.73 9.04 3.82
CA THR A 237 28.91 8.65 4.59
C THR A 237 29.61 7.39 4.08
N ASN A 238 30.94 7.37 4.19
CA ASN A 238 31.78 6.19 3.90
C ASN A 238 31.90 5.22 5.09
N GLN A 239 31.25 5.52 6.22
CA GLN A 239 31.33 4.67 7.41
C GLN A 239 30.47 3.40 7.27
N PRO A 240 30.90 2.25 7.83
CA PRO A 240 30.12 1.02 7.75
C PRO A 240 28.84 1.11 8.60
N VAL A 241 27.77 0.47 8.12
CA VAL A 241 26.61 0.15 8.95
C VAL A 241 27.02 -0.93 9.95
N ARG A 242 26.97 -0.59 11.24
CA ARG A 242 27.38 -1.48 12.36
C ARG A 242 26.22 -2.30 12.88
N TYR A 243 25.04 -1.68 12.95
CA TYR A 243 23.85 -2.23 13.58
C TYR A 243 22.63 -1.98 12.71
N VAL A 244 21.75 -2.97 12.64
CA VAL A 244 20.38 -2.79 12.15
C VAL A 244 19.43 -3.22 13.25
N VAL A 245 18.52 -2.33 13.63
CA VAL A 245 17.51 -2.57 14.65
C VAL A 245 16.18 -2.84 13.95
N LEU A 246 15.48 -3.91 14.33
CA LEU A 246 14.15 -4.24 13.82
C LEU A 246 13.09 -3.71 14.80
N GLU A 247 12.16 -2.87 14.36
CA GLU A 247 11.12 -2.30 15.25
C GLU A 247 10.19 -3.38 15.80
N ASN A 248 9.84 -4.35 14.97
CA ASN A 248 9.06 -5.55 15.28
C ASN A 248 9.34 -6.62 14.22
N SER A 249 8.57 -7.71 14.25
CA SER A 249 8.66 -8.86 13.35
C SER A 249 7.94 -8.71 12.01
N GLN A 250 7.34 -7.54 11.69
CA GLN A 250 6.58 -7.37 10.45
C GLN A 250 7.46 -7.41 9.19
N GLY A 251 6.88 -7.86 8.07
CA GLY A 251 7.60 -8.06 6.81
C GLY A 251 8.35 -6.82 6.33
N HIS A 252 7.77 -5.62 6.48
CA HIS A 252 8.38 -4.34 6.15
C HIS A 252 9.60 -3.98 7.01
N ALA A 253 9.68 -4.52 8.23
CA ALA A 253 10.80 -4.31 9.14
C ALA A 253 11.91 -5.36 8.97
N ILE A 254 11.56 -6.63 8.73
CA ILE A 254 12.52 -7.75 8.85
C ILE A 254 13.14 -8.26 7.54
N LEU A 255 12.45 -8.18 6.41
CA LEU A 255 12.78 -9.04 5.26
C LEU A 255 14.11 -8.69 4.59
N GLY A 256 14.54 -7.42 4.65
CA GLY A 256 15.84 -6.96 4.16
C GLY A 256 17.04 -7.37 5.03
N SER A 257 16.84 -8.04 6.17
CA SER A 257 17.91 -8.31 7.15
C SER A 257 19.08 -9.12 6.57
N ASN A 258 18.81 -10.04 5.63
CA ASN A 258 19.87 -10.87 5.05
C ASN A 258 20.85 -10.07 4.17
N TYR A 259 20.40 -8.96 3.56
CA TYR A 259 21.31 -8.01 2.91
C TYR A 259 22.28 -7.41 3.92
N TRP A 260 21.77 -6.83 4.99
CA TRP A 260 22.58 -6.14 6.00
C TRP A 260 23.59 -7.05 6.68
N LYS A 261 23.21 -8.31 6.94
CA LYS A 261 24.10 -9.33 7.49
C LYS A 261 25.26 -9.66 6.54
N GLN A 262 25.03 -9.69 5.23
CA GLN A 262 26.11 -9.81 4.23
C GLN A 262 27.04 -8.59 4.19
N GLN A 263 26.57 -7.41 4.62
CA GLN A 263 27.40 -6.21 4.76
C GLN A 263 28.18 -6.16 6.10
N GLY A 264 28.02 -7.17 6.97
CA GLY A 264 28.69 -7.27 8.27
C GLY A 264 28.01 -6.49 9.40
N ALA A 265 26.77 -6.04 9.23
CA ALA A 265 26.00 -5.40 10.30
C ALA A 265 25.42 -6.45 11.27
N VAL A 266 25.40 -6.11 12.57
CA VAL A 266 24.77 -6.92 13.63
C VAL A 266 23.27 -6.60 13.68
N ILE A 267 22.42 -7.62 13.57
CA ILE A 267 20.96 -7.45 13.63
C ILE A 267 20.47 -7.52 15.08
N ILE A 268 19.73 -6.51 15.55
CA ILE A 268 19.21 -6.39 16.91
C ILE A 268 17.68 -6.35 16.88
N ALA A 269 17.01 -7.13 17.73
CA ALA A 269 15.54 -7.10 17.85
C ALA A 269 15.06 -7.40 19.28
N HIS A 270 13.75 -7.30 19.50
CA HIS A 270 13.12 -7.82 20.71
C HIS A 270 13.08 -9.36 20.73
N ILE A 271 13.05 -9.97 21.92
CA ILE A 271 12.98 -11.43 22.09
C ILE A 271 11.70 -12.03 21.50
N GLU A 272 10.56 -11.35 21.62
CA GLU A 272 9.31 -11.82 21.00
C GLU A 272 9.35 -11.67 19.47
N ALA A 273 10.10 -10.70 18.91
CA ALA A 273 10.31 -10.60 17.46
C ALA A 273 11.12 -11.79 16.94
N ASP A 274 12.20 -12.17 17.66
CA ASP A 274 12.99 -13.36 17.33
C ASP A 274 12.22 -14.69 17.44
N LYS A 275 11.18 -14.71 18.29
CA LYS A 275 10.24 -15.82 18.39
C LYS A 275 9.27 -15.83 17.20
N GLU A 276 8.62 -14.71 16.89
CA GLU A 276 7.68 -14.61 15.76
C GLU A 276 8.38 -14.85 14.42
N ILE A 277 9.60 -14.33 14.21
CA ILE A 277 10.44 -14.61 13.02
C ILE A 277 10.72 -16.11 12.89
N LYS A 278 10.98 -16.81 14.01
CA LYS A 278 11.23 -18.26 14.02
C LYS A 278 9.96 -19.07 13.71
N GLU A 279 8.80 -18.61 14.16
CA GLU A 279 7.54 -19.34 14.06
C GLU A 279 6.78 -19.04 12.75
N GLN A 280 6.80 -17.78 12.28
CA GLN A 280 6.01 -17.30 11.13
C GLN A 280 6.84 -16.63 10.02
N GLY A 281 8.16 -16.53 10.14
CA GLY A 281 9.00 -15.79 9.18
C GLY A 281 8.85 -16.25 7.74
N GLU A 282 8.76 -17.56 7.49
CA GLU A 282 8.52 -18.12 6.15
C GLU A 282 7.13 -17.78 5.59
N GLU A 283 6.10 -17.66 6.43
CA GLU A 283 4.76 -17.23 6.01
C GLU A 283 4.70 -15.72 5.72
N ILE A 284 5.46 -14.92 6.47
CA ILE A 284 5.67 -13.50 6.20
C ILE A 284 6.37 -13.33 4.83
N TYR A 285 7.43 -14.10 4.58
CA TYR A 285 8.13 -14.10 3.29
C TYR A 285 7.25 -14.60 2.13
N ALA A 286 6.50 -15.69 2.30
CA ALA A 286 5.62 -16.23 1.26
C ALA A 286 4.53 -15.23 0.84
N ARG A 287 3.93 -14.52 1.81
CA ARG A 287 2.98 -13.42 1.54
C ARG A 287 3.65 -12.30 0.75
N ALA A 288 4.81 -11.82 1.20
CA ALA A 288 5.57 -10.77 0.51
C ALA A 288 5.99 -11.19 -0.91
N LEU A 289 6.42 -12.43 -1.13
CA LEU A 289 6.75 -12.98 -2.45
C LEU A 289 5.56 -12.97 -3.40
N SER A 290 4.36 -13.32 -2.92
CA SER A 290 3.13 -13.29 -3.73
C SER A 290 2.75 -11.87 -4.19
N GLN A 291 3.01 -10.87 -3.34
CA GLN A 291 2.64 -9.47 -3.57
C GLN A 291 3.70 -8.70 -4.39
N HIS A 292 4.97 -8.83 -4.02
CA HIS A 292 6.06 -8.00 -4.54
C HIS A 292 6.93 -8.72 -5.59
N LYS A 293 6.75 -10.03 -5.80
CA LYS A 293 7.28 -10.81 -6.93
C LYS A 293 8.79 -10.64 -7.11
N ASP A 294 9.23 -10.12 -8.25
CA ASP A 294 10.64 -9.86 -8.59
C ASP A 294 11.35 -8.90 -7.61
N LYS A 295 10.62 -8.00 -6.95
CA LYS A 295 11.18 -7.12 -5.91
C LYS A 295 11.64 -7.86 -4.65
N MET A 296 11.30 -9.14 -4.51
CA MET A 296 11.78 -10.03 -3.44
C MET A 296 13.07 -10.79 -3.79
N LEU A 297 13.64 -10.62 -5.00
CA LEU A 297 14.85 -11.34 -5.42
C LEU A 297 16.00 -11.20 -4.40
N GLY A 298 16.57 -12.33 -3.98
CA GLY A 298 17.66 -12.39 -2.99
C GLY A 298 17.22 -12.28 -1.54
N THR A 299 15.94 -12.03 -1.26
CA THR A 299 15.39 -11.96 0.11
C THR A 299 15.38 -13.34 0.75
N GLN A 300 15.84 -13.42 2.00
CA GLN A 300 15.79 -14.62 2.82
C GLN A 300 15.46 -14.22 4.25
N VAL A 301 14.59 -14.99 4.90
CA VAL A 301 14.30 -14.83 6.33
C VAL A 301 15.56 -15.17 7.11
N ILE A 302 15.97 -14.29 8.01
CA ILE A 302 17.04 -14.55 8.97
C ILE A 302 16.64 -14.06 10.35
N ARG A 303 17.22 -14.68 11.37
CA ARG A 303 17.01 -14.31 12.78
C ARG A 303 18.02 -13.24 13.21
N PRO A 304 17.66 -12.37 14.19
CA PRO A 304 18.57 -11.41 14.79
C PRO A 304 19.80 -12.07 15.44
N ASP A 305 20.89 -11.32 15.53
CA ASP A 305 22.14 -11.72 16.19
C ASP A 305 22.10 -11.42 17.70
N VAL A 306 21.40 -10.36 18.08
CA VAL A 306 21.24 -9.91 19.46
C VAL A 306 19.76 -9.70 19.75
N VAL A 307 19.29 -10.28 20.86
CA VAL A 307 17.92 -10.10 21.36
C VAL A 307 17.92 -9.48 22.74
N PHE A 308 16.91 -8.67 23.04
CA PHE A 308 16.68 -8.12 24.38
C PHE A 308 15.19 -8.13 24.73
N ASN A 309 14.88 -7.93 26.01
CA ASN A 309 13.50 -7.89 26.52
C ASN A 309 13.06 -6.43 26.80
N THR A 310 13.65 -5.77 27.80
CA THR A 310 13.14 -4.45 28.23
C THR A 310 13.91 -3.26 27.65
N GLN A 311 15.25 -3.29 27.70
CA GLN A 311 16.09 -2.19 27.25
C GLN A 311 17.45 -2.71 26.76
N PHE A 312 18.01 -2.06 25.74
CA PHE A 312 19.36 -2.30 25.22
C PHE A 312 20.02 -0.96 24.86
N ASN A 313 21.14 -0.64 25.50
CA ASN A 313 21.78 0.67 25.38
C ASN A 313 23.05 0.60 24.53
N LEU A 314 23.13 1.47 23.53
CA LEU A 314 24.26 1.62 22.61
C LEU A 314 24.98 2.95 22.85
N ASN A 315 26.30 2.91 22.78
CA ASN A 315 27.14 4.10 22.72
C ASN A 315 28.02 4.04 21.47
N MET A 316 27.63 4.77 20.44
CA MET A 316 28.32 4.80 19.15
C MET A 316 29.11 6.10 19.05
N GLY A 317 30.36 6.08 19.50
CA GLY A 317 31.28 7.21 19.39
C GLY A 317 30.86 8.45 20.21
N GLY A 318 30.22 8.25 21.36
CA GLY A 318 29.66 9.31 22.19
C GLY A 318 28.19 9.60 21.92
N THR A 319 27.61 9.02 20.86
CA THR A 319 26.17 9.03 20.60
C THR A 319 25.49 7.96 21.46
N ARG A 320 24.81 8.39 22.52
CA ARG A 320 23.96 7.54 23.38
C ARG A 320 22.63 7.28 22.68
N ILE A 321 22.33 6.01 22.47
CA ILE A 321 21.11 5.47 21.83
C ILE A 321 20.52 4.43 22.77
N GLU A 322 19.22 4.50 23.04
CA GLU A 322 18.51 3.59 23.93
C GLU A 322 17.42 2.87 23.16
N LEU A 323 17.53 1.56 23.01
CA LEU A 323 16.47 0.72 22.49
C LEU A 323 15.61 0.27 23.67
N MET A 324 14.30 0.43 23.59
CA MET A 324 13.39 0.20 24.71
C MET A 324 12.12 -0.49 24.23
N ARG A 325 11.52 -1.32 25.09
CA ARG A 325 10.13 -1.74 24.98
C ARG A 325 9.29 -0.96 25.99
N LEU A 326 8.65 0.12 25.56
CA LEU A 326 7.87 0.98 26.45
C LEU A 326 6.62 0.26 26.99
N GLY A 327 5.98 -0.62 26.21
CA GLY A 327 4.82 -1.39 26.65
C GLY A 327 4.23 -2.20 25.50
N ALA A 328 3.00 -2.66 25.66
CA ALA A 328 2.23 -3.19 24.53
C ALA A 328 1.79 -2.04 23.63
N SER A 329 1.86 -2.23 22.31
CA SER A 329 1.35 -1.29 21.32
C SER A 329 0.73 -2.01 20.12
N HIS A 330 1.15 -1.71 18.91
CA HIS A 330 0.65 -2.32 17.67
C HIS A 330 0.83 -3.84 17.68
N SER A 331 2.04 -4.29 18.05
CA SER A 331 2.38 -5.70 18.26
C SER A 331 3.07 -5.93 19.63
N PRO A 332 3.17 -7.18 20.12
CA PRO A 332 3.77 -7.47 21.44
C PRO A 332 5.27 -7.20 21.49
N ASP A 333 5.93 -7.13 20.34
CA ASP A 333 7.37 -7.08 20.12
C ASP A 333 7.91 -5.71 19.69
N ASP A 334 7.05 -4.70 19.57
CA ASP A 334 7.42 -3.31 19.25
C ASP A 334 8.52 -2.76 20.18
N ILE A 335 9.58 -2.23 19.58
CA ILE A 335 10.64 -1.47 20.27
C ILE A 335 10.84 -0.08 19.68
N GLN A 336 11.27 0.84 20.54
CA GLN A 336 11.48 2.24 20.25
C GLN A 336 12.96 2.59 20.40
N LEU A 337 13.46 3.52 19.60
CA LEU A 337 14.81 4.08 19.72
C LEU A 337 14.73 5.51 20.26
N TRP A 338 15.37 5.76 21.39
CA TRP A 338 15.44 7.07 22.04
C TRP A 338 16.86 7.64 22.05
N MET A 339 16.97 8.92 21.67
CA MET A 339 18.22 9.68 21.71
C MET A 339 18.09 10.84 22.71
N PRO A 340 18.36 10.66 24.01
CA PRO A 340 18.03 11.64 25.05
C PRO A 340 18.68 13.01 24.85
N ARG A 341 19.90 13.06 24.28
CA ARG A 341 20.60 14.34 24.00
C ARG A 341 20.01 15.13 22.83
N LYS A 342 19.30 14.46 21.92
CA LYS A 342 18.61 15.07 20.76
C LYS A 342 17.10 15.22 20.99
N LYS A 343 16.58 14.69 22.11
CA LYS A 343 15.15 14.46 22.38
C LYS A 343 14.38 13.90 21.17
N LEU A 344 15.04 13.01 20.42
CA LEU A 344 14.47 12.33 19.27
C LEU A 344 13.99 10.94 19.69
N LEU A 345 12.75 10.62 19.35
CA LEU A 345 12.18 9.28 19.41
C LEU A 345 11.96 8.75 17.98
N ILE A 346 12.47 7.57 17.68
CA ILE A 346 11.96 6.75 16.57
C ILE A 346 11.05 5.71 17.26
N SER A 347 9.73 5.85 17.10
CA SER A 347 8.77 5.07 17.89
C SER A 347 8.48 3.69 17.31
N GLY A 348 8.88 3.44 16.06
CA GLY A 348 8.30 2.37 15.25
C GLY A 348 6.76 2.42 15.26
N ASP A 349 6.14 1.26 15.05
CA ASP A 349 4.68 1.12 14.97
C ASP A 349 3.95 1.36 16.30
N THR A 350 4.63 1.73 17.39
CA THR A 350 3.95 2.31 18.55
C THR A 350 3.24 3.63 18.21
N ALA A 351 3.65 4.35 17.16
CA ALA A 351 2.98 5.57 16.70
C ALA A 351 2.89 5.66 15.17
N PHE A 352 1.75 6.18 14.70
CA PHE A 352 1.39 6.39 13.30
C PHE A 352 1.04 7.86 13.05
N ASN A 353 1.37 8.36 11.86
CA ASN A 353 1.03 9.71 11.40
C ASN A 353 0.38 9.63 10.00
N GLU A 354 -0.54 10.55 9.69
CA GLU A 354 -1.19 10.73 8.36
C GLU A 354 -2.03 9.54 7.84
N ARG A 355 -2.19 8.47 8.65
CA ARG A 355 -2.95 7.27 8.30
C ARG A 355 -3.65 6.65 9.50
N LEU A 356 -4.70 5.87 9.24
CA LEU A 356 -5.16 4.89 10.22
C LEU A 356 -4.07 3.84 10.48
N LEU A 357 -3.94 3.49 11.75
CA LEU A 357 -3.17 2.37 12.26
C LEU A 357 -3.97 1.05 12.15
N PRO A 358 -3.33 -0.10 11.85
CA PRO A 358 -4.01 -1.39 11.90
C PRO A 358 -4.12 -1.88 13.35
N ILE A 359 -5.32 -2.34 13.74
CA ILE A 359 -5.51 -3.20 14.91
C ILE A 359 -5.40 -4.65 14.46
N PHE A 360 -4.64 -5.50 15.14
CA PHE A 360 -4.56 -6.94 14.88
C PHE A 360 -5.26 -7.75 15.99
N PRO A 361 -5.54 -9.06 15.80
CA PRO A 361 -6.15 -9.90 16.82
C PRO A 361 -5.36 -9.98 18.15
N HIS A 362 -4.04 -9.74 18.10
CA HIS A 362 -3.16 -9.71 19.27
C HIS A 362 -2.99 -8.30 19.88
N THR A 363 -3.50 -7.24 19.24
CA THR A 363 -3.32 -5.86 19.70
C THR A 363 -4.18 -5.60 20.93
N ASP A 364 -3.56 -5.14 22.02
CA ASP A 364 -4.24 -4.68 23.23
C ASP A 364 -4.35 -3.15 23.18
N VAL A 365 -5.53 -2.65 22.78
CA VAL A 365 -5.79 -1.21 22.63
C VAL A 365 -5.76 -0.49 23.98
N ALA A 366 -6.29 -1.10 25.03
CA ALA A 366 -6.32 -0.50 26.36
C ALA A 366 -4.90 -0.33 26.93
N ALA A 367 -4.02 -1.32 26.70
CA ALA A 367 -2.61 -1.23 27.06
C ALA A 367 -1.84 -0.26 26.15
N TRP A 368 -2.14 -0.18 24.85
CA TRP A 368 -1.51 0.79 23.94
C TRP A 368 -1.79 2.24 24.36
N ILE A 369 -3.05 2.56 24.69
CA ILE A 369 -3.45 3.88 25.21
C ILE A 369 -2.66 4.24 26.49
N LYS A 370 -2.43 3.26 27.39
CA LYS A 370 -1.63 3.41 28.62
C LYS A 370 -0.12 3.52 28.33
N THR A 371 0.40 2.80 27.34
CA THR A 371 1.81 2.89 26.91
C THR A 371 2.17 4.31 26.46
N TRP A 372 1.22 5.05 25.90
CA TRP A 372 1.43 6.44 25.45
C TRP A 372 1.90 7.39 26.55
N ASP A 373 1.50 7.17 27.80
CA ASP A 373 1.91 8.05 28.91
C ASP A 373 3.44 7.99 29.14
N LYS A 374 4.08 6.87 28.78
CA LYS A 374 5.54 6.73 28.79
C LYS A 374 6.21 7.48 27.64
N ILE A 375 5.56 7.58 26.48
CA ILE A 375 6.03 8.40 25.35
C ILE A 375 5.99 9.88 25.73
N VAL A 376 4.89 10.32 26.35
CA VAL A 376 4.75 11.69 26.89
C VAL A 376 5.84 11.97 27.93
N ALA A 377 6.16 11.01 28.80
CA ALA A 377 7.19 11.15 29.83
C ALA A 377 8.61 11.35 29.26
N LEU A 378 8.93 10.85 28.06
CA LEU A 378 10.21 11.10 27.39
C LEU A 378 10.39 12.57 26.96
N LYS A 379 9.29 13.31 26.78
CA LYS A 379 9.26 14.69 26.26
C LYS A 379 10.06 14.84 24.95
N PRO A 380 9.75 14.05 23.90
CA PRO A 380 10.39 14.19 22.60
C PRO A 380 10.11 15.57 22.00
N GLU A 381 11.12 16.17 21.38
CA GLU A 381 10.94 17.36 20.52
C GLU A 381 10.56 16.94 19.10
N ILE A 382 11.05 15.79 18.64
CA ILE A 382 10.76 15.22 17.32
C ILE A 382 10.50 13.72 17.47
N ILE A 383 9.51 13.22 16.74
CA ILE A 383 9.13 11.82 16.65
C ILE A 383 9.18 11.40 15.19
N ILE A 384 9.89 10.31 14.89
CA ILE A 384 9.79 9.59 13.62
C ILE A 384 8.87 8.39 13.89
N PRO A 385 7.62 8.38 13.39
CA PRO A 385 6.68 7.28 13.57
C PRO A 385 7.12 6.03 12.78
N GLY A 386 6.48 4.89 13.02
CA GLY A 386 6.64 3.70 12.16
C GLY A 386 6.13 3.96 10.74
N HIS A 387 5.07 4.76 10.62
CA HIS A 387 4.49 5.19 9.34
C HIS A 387 4.10 6.67 9.33
N GLY A 388 4.32 7.35 8.19
CA GLY A 388 4.01 8.77 7.98
C GLY A 388 5.19 9.70 8.26
N HIS A 389 5.08 11.00 7.96
CA HIS A 389 6.22 11.92 8.12
C HIS A 389 6.65 12.13 9.59
N PRO A 390 7.93 12.46 9.84
CA PRO A 390 8.41 12.97 11.12
C PRO A 390 7.60 14.17 11.61
N THR A 391 7.34 14.24 12.91
CA THR A 391 6.39 15.17 13.48
C THR A 391 6.62 15.42 14.98
N ASP A 392 5.77 16.23 15.61
CA ASP A 392 5.79 16.49 17.05
C ASP A 392 4.82 15.56 17.83
N LEU A 393 4.93 15.61 19.17
CA LEU A 393 4.11 14.80 20.07
C LEU A 393 2.61 15.10 19.96
N ALA A 394 2.21 16.36 19.74
CA ALA A 394 0.80 16.73 19.69
C ALA A 394 0.13 16.18 18.43
N THR A 395 0.80 16.34 17.29
CA THR A 395 0.34 15.86 15.99
C THR A 395 0.26 14.33 15.95
N VAL A 396 1.28 13.59 16.42
CA VAL A 396 1.20 12.13 16.41
C VAL A 396 0.22 11.57 17.46
N THR A 397 -0.03 12.31 18.56
CA THR A 397 -1.10 11.96 19.53
C THR A 397 -2.47 11.98 18.86
N LYS A 398 -2.76 13.01 18.03
CA LYS A 398 -3.98 13.07 17.22
C LYS A 398 -4.16 11.86 16.31
N PHE A 399 -3.10 11.46 15.60
CA PHE A 399 -3.18 10.34 14.64
C PHE A 399 -3.18 8.95 15.30
N THR A 400 -2.65 8.80 16.51
CA THR A 400 -2.58 7.51 17.21
C THR A 400 -3.49 7.43 18.43
N LYS A 401 -3.14 8.09 19.55
CA LYS A 401 -3.87 7.93 20.82
C LYS A 401 -5.31 8.42 20.72
N ASP A 402 -5.56 9.56 20.09
CA ASP A 402 -6.91 10.14 20.05
C ASP A 402 -7.86 9.27 19.22
N TYR A 403 -7.38 8.68 18.11
CA TYR A 403 -8.14 7.68 17.34
C TYR A 403 -8.38 6.39 18.15
N LEU A 404 -7.34 5.87 18.83
CA LEU A 404 -7.46 4.67 19.67
C LEU A 404 -8.48 4.87 20.80
N THR A 405 -8.38 5.97 21.54
CA THR A 405 -9.33 6.33 22.61
C THR A 405 -10.73 6.52 22.05
N TYR A 406 -10.91 7.27 20.96
CA TYR A 406 -12.22 7.45 20.33
C TYR A 406 -12.88 6.10 19.97
N MET A 407 -12.14 5.20 19.33
CA MET A 407 -12.68 3.89 18.92
C MET A 407 -12.93 2.98 20.12
N TYR A 408 -12.04 2.98 21.12
CA TYR A 408 -12.19 2.20 22.34
C TYR A 408 -13.45 2.63 23.11
N ASP A 409 -13.57 3.93 23.40
CA ASP A 409 -14.71 4.51 24.12
C ASP A 409 -16.03 4.23 23.37
N LYS A 410 -16.06 4.40 22.04
CA LYS A 410 -17.26 4.12 21.23
C LYS A 410 -17.68 2.66 21.27
N VAL A 411 -16.73 1.72 21.23
CA VAL A 411 -17.03 0.29 21.35
C VAL A 411 -17.48 -0.08 22.75
N GLN A 412 -16.85 0.46 23.81
CA GLN A 412 -17.28 0.23 25.19
C GLN A 412 -18.74 0.68 25.40
N ASN A 413 -19.09 1.89 24.96
CA ASN A 413 -20.47 2.40 25.05
C ASN A 413 -21.50 1.53 24.31
N ILE A 414 -21.11 0.85 23.23
CA ILE A 414 -21.98 -0.09 22.50
C ILE A 414 -22.19 -1.36 23.32
N LEU A 415 -21.12 -1.94 23.87
CA LEU A 415 -21.18 -3.14 24.71
C LEU A 415 -21.95 -2.91 26.02
N GLU A 416 -21.79 -1.74 26.65
CA GLU A 416 -22.56 -1.32 27.83
C GLU A 416 -24.08 -1.16 27.57
N GLN A 417 -24.50 -1.11 26.30
CA GLN A 417 -25.89 -0.99 25.86
C GLN A 417 -26.43 -2.28 25.22
N ASP A 418 -25.79 -3.43 25.48
CA ASP A 418 -26.07 -4.73 24.87
C ASP A 418 -26.04 -4.70 23.32
N GLY A 419 -25.26 -3.78 22.75
CA GLY A 419 -25.15 -3.53 21.32
C GLY A 419 -24.30 -4.58 20.59
N SER A 420 -24.50 -4.68 19.27
CA SER A 420 -23.95 -5.74 18.44
C SER A 420 -22.72 -5.31 17.64
N LEU A 421 -22.06 -6.29 17.01
CA LEU A 421 -21.02 -6.05 16.01
C LEU A 421 -21.52 -5.19 14.82
N THR A 422 -22.82 -5.21 14.51
CA THR A 422 -23.41 -4.32 13.49
C THR A 422 -23.35 -2.87 13.92
N ASP A 423 -23.60 -2.59 15.21
CA ASP A 423 -23.55 -1.25 15.77
C ASP A 423 -22.11 -0.74 15.80
N ALA A 424 -21.13 -1.60 16.07
CA ALA A 424 -19.72 -1.28 15.94
C ALA A 424 -19.31 -0.89 14.50
N TYR A 425 -19.84 -1.57 13.48
CA TYR A 425 -19.62 -1.15 12.08
C TYR A 425 -20.24 0.21 11.72
N ASN A 426 -21.23 0.66 12.49
CA ASN A 426 -21.95 1.92 12.30
C ASN A 426 -21.38 3.08 13.15
N ILE A 427 -20.28 2.89 13.88
CA ILE A 427 -19.55 3.97 14.54
C ILE A 427 -19.15 5.03 13.49
N ASP A 428 -19.60 6.26 13.68
CA ASP A 428 -19.19 7.38 12.83
C ASP A 428 -17.67 7.58 12.90
N GLN A 429 -17.00 7.41 11.77
CA GLN A 429 -15.56 7.61 11.59
C GLN A 429 -15.29 8.68 10.51
N SER A 430 -16.29 9.48 10.14
CA SER A 430 -16.22 10.50 9.06
C SER A 430 -15.09 11.51 9.25
N THR A 431 -14.73 11.83 10.49
CA THR A 431 -13.60 12.73 10.83
C THR A 431 -12.23 12.18 10.39
N TYR A 432 -12.11 10.86 10.19
CA TYR A 432 -10.89 10.17 9.78
C TYR A 432 -10.88 9.79 8.29
N ARG A 433 -11.93 10.13 7.53
CA ARG A 433 -12.15 9.66 6.14
C ARG A 433 -11.01 9.98 5.17
N ASP A 434 -10.32 11.09 5.42
CA ASP A 434 -9.26 11.66 4.59
C ASP A 434 -7.85 11.17 5.00
N TRP A 435 -7.76 10.27 5.99
CA TRP A 435 -6.47 9.67 6.42
C TRP A 435 -6.10 8.47 5.55
N GLY A 436 -4.79 8.24 5.38
CA GLY A 436 -4.27 7.05 4.70
C GLY A 436 -4.84 5.75 5.28
N THR A 437 -5.08 4.76 4.42
CA THR A 437 -5.69 3.46 4.78
C THR A 437 -7.07 3.49 5.44
N TYR A 438 -7.81 4.60 5.38
CA TYR A 438 -9.18 4.67 5.92
C TYR A 438 -10.09 3.58 5.35
N ARG A 439 -10.15 3.44 4.02
CA ARG A 439 -11.04 2.49 3.32
C ARG A 439 -10.82 1.05 3.79
N GLU A 440 -9.56 0.68 3.92
CA GLU A 440 -9.08 -0.65 4.26
C GLU A 440 -9.34 -0.96 5.74
N LEU A 441 -9.14 0.00 6.64
CA LEU A 441 -9.05 -0.26 8.08
C LEU A 441 -10.28 0.17 8.91
N HIS A 442 -11.04 1.21 8.57
CA HIS A 442 -12.08 1.78 9.45
C HIS A 442 -13.09 0.74 10.01
N ARG A 443 -13.65 -0.12 9.15
CA ARG A 443 -14.54 -1.23 9.54
C ARG A 443 -13.79 -2.40 10.19
N GLN A 444 -12.56 -2.69 9.77
CA GLN A 444 -11.77 -3.79 10.35
C GLN A 444 -11.36 -3.47 11.78
N ASN A 445 -10.93 -2.25 12.05
CA ASN A 445 -10.56 -1.76 13.37
C ASN A 445 -11.77 -1.80 14.31
N ALA A 446 -12.92 -1.27 13.90
CA ALA A 446 -14.15 -1.34 14.68
C ALA A 446 -14.51 -2.78 15.09
N ALA A 447 -14.50 -3.72 14.13
CA ALA A 447 -14.78 -5.13 14.41
C ALA A 447 -13.74 -5.84 15.28
N ARG A 448 -12.45 -5.51 15.13
CA ARG A 448 -11.37 -6.10 15.93
C ARG A 448 -11.39 -5.57 17.37
N ILE A 449 -11.66 -4.28 17.56
CA ILE A 449 -11.81 -3.67 18.89
C ILE A 449 -13.06 -4.24 19.58
N PHE A 450 -14.21 -4.33 18.89
CA PHE A 450 -15.42 -4.95 19.42
C PHE A 450 -15.16 -6.36 19.93
N LYS A 451 -14.64 -7.25 19.07
CA LYS A 451 -14.32 -8.63 19.46
C LYS A 451 -13.27 -8.73 20.56
N LYS A 452 -12.34 -7.77 20.65
CA LYS A 452 -11.32 -7.79 21.70
C LYS A 452 -11.93 -7.50 23.07
N ILE A 453 -12.81 -6.51 23.15
CA ILE A 453 -13.47 -6.09 24.41
C ILE A 453 -14.62 -7.04 24.78
N GLU A 454 -15.33 -7.61 23.82
CA GLU A 454 -16.41 -8.61 24.03
C GLU A 454 -15.91 -9.89 24.75
N PHE A 455 -14.61 -10.20 24.67
CA PHE A 455 -13.99 -11.37 25.29
C PHE A 455 -12.91 -11.01 26.34
N GLU A 456 -12.93 -9.77 26.87
CA GLU A 456 -12.13 -9.30 28.02
C GLU A 456 -12.91 -9.35 29.34
#